data_AF-A0A377JJJ9-F1
#
_entry.id   AF-A0A377JJJ9-F1
#
_cell.length_a   1.000
_cell.length_b   1.000
_cell.length_c   1.000
_cell.angle_alpha   90.00
_cell.angle_beta   90.00
_cell.angle_gamma   90.00
#
_symmetry.space_group_name_H-M   'P 1'
#
loop_
_entity.id
_entity.type
_entity.pdbx_description
1 polymer ?
#
loop_
_entity_poly.entity_id
_entity_poly.type
_entity_poly.pdbx_seq_one_letter_code
_entity_poly.pdbx_strand_id
1 'polypeptide(L)'
;MLRLLRNVPVLEAGARSASISFTQRNIGDVLIAPENEAALAAKTLGENSFEVVYPSITAYTPIYVAEVNKNTQTDGLHQLSHDYLSYLWSPQAQELAAQNYFRPTDKKIIAKTTALFPEVNQFDVNQRFGSWEAINTKHFVDNGLFDRLYISAQRADKVNK
;
A
#
# COMPACT_ATOMS: atom_id res chain seq x y z
N MET A 1 -6.46 9.15 -16.51
CA MET A 1 -6.49 9.63 -15.12
C MET A 1 -7.82 10.31 -14.75
N LEU A 2 -8.28 11.35 -15.46
CA LEU A 2 -9.57 12.01 -15.15
C LEU A 2 -10.75 11.03 -15.05
N ARG A 3 -10.87 10.10 -16.01
CA ARG A 3 -11.93 9.07 -15.97
C ARG A 3 -11.88 8.19 -14.72
N LEU A 4 -10.68 7.86 -14.23
CA LEU A 4 -10.51 7.08 -13.00
C LEU A 4 -10.97 7.89 -11.79
N LEU A 5 -10.50 9.13 -11.66
CA LEU A 5 -10.79 9.99 -10.51
C LEU A 5 -12.27 10.41 -10.41
N ARG A 6 -13.00 10.46 -11.53
CA ARG A 6 -14.47 10.65 -11.52
C ARG A 6 -15.20 9.48 -10.87
N ASN A 7 -14.66 8.28 -10.99
CA ASN A 7 -15.23 7.07 -10.41
C ASN A 7 -14.81 6.87 -8.94
N VAL A 8 -14.13 7.83 -8.31
CA VAL A 8 -13.73 7.76 -6.90
C VAL A 8 -14.76 8.49 -6.05
N PRO A 9 -15.66 7.77 -5.34
CA PRO A 9 -16.72 8.41 -4.54
C PRO A 9 -16.22 8.94 -3.20
N VAL A 10 -15.13 8.37 -2.66
CA VAL A 10 -14.59 8.73 -1.35
C VAL A 10 -13.07 8.65 -1.36
N LEU A 11 -12.42 9.59 -0.68
CA LEU A 11 -10.99 9.58 -0.37
C LEU A 11 -10.85 9.52 1.15
N GLU A 12 -10.42 8.36 1.63
CA GLU A 12 -10.23 8.08 3.04
C GLU A 12 -8.82 8.48 3.50
N ALA A 13 -8.66 8.81 4.79
CA ALA A 13 -7.40 9.31 5.33
C ALA A 13 -6.26 8.27 5.32
N GLY A 14 -6.59 6.98 5.27
CA GLY A 14 -5.60 5.91 5.21
C GLY A 14 -6.18 4.59 4.68
N ALA A 15 -5.30 3.66 4.35
CA ALA A 15 -5.69 2.37 3.74
C ALA A 15 -6.70 1.60 4.59
N ARG A 16 -6.52 1.55 5.91
CA ARG A 16 -7.45 0.85 6.81
C ARG A 16 -8.85 1.45 6.82
N SER A 17 -8.98 2.78 6.80
CA SER A 17 -10.31 3.41 6.75
C SER A 17 -10.96 3.24 5.37
N ALA A 18 -10.17 3.22 4.29
CA ALA A 18 -10.63 2.81 2.96
C ALA A 18 -11.15 1.36 2.94
N SER A 19 -10.41 0.42 3.53
CA SER A 19 -10.85 -0.97 3.68
C SER A 19 -12.18 -1.05 4.43
N ILE A 20 -12.37 -0.31 5.53
CA ILE A 20 -13.62 -0.30 6.31
C ILE A 20 -14.78 0.27 5.48
N SER A 21 -14.57 1.39 4.78
CA SER A 21 -15.62 1.99 3.95
C SER A 21 -16.04 1.08 2.80
N PHE A 22 -15.11 0.36 2.18
CA PHE A 22 -15.43 -0.64 1.16
C PHE A 22 -16.15 -1.85 1.76
N THR A 23 -15.59 -2.45 2.80
CA THR A 23 -16.02 -3.78 3.29
C THR A 23 -17.22 -3.77 4.24
N GLN A 24 -17.34 -2.75 5.09
CA GLN A 24 -18.37 -2.69 6.13
C GLN A 24 -19.48 -1.70 5.78
N ARG A 25 -19.14 -0.65 5.02
CA ARG A 25 -20.10 0.39 4.61
C ARG A 25 -20.58 0.22 3.18
N ASN A 26 -20.06 -0.77 2.45
CA ASN A 26 -20.43 -1.09 1.06
C ASN A 26 -20.32 0.13 0.13
N ILE A 27 -19.24 0.91 0.26
CA ILE A 27 -18.98 2.09 -0.57
C ILE A 27 -18.00 1.73 -1.68
N GLY A 28 -18.48 1.75 -2.92
CA GLY A 28 -17.71 1.51 -4.14
C GLY A 28 -17.69 0.04 -4.57
N ASP A 29 -17.44 -0.21 -5.85
CA ASP A 29 -17.41 -1.56 -6.43
C ASP A 29 -16.02 -2.21 -6.39
N VAL A 30 -14.97 -1.38 -6.30
CA VAL A 30 -13.57 -1.82 -6.28
C VAL A 30 -12.77 -0.97 -5.30
N LEU A 31 -11.94 -1.62 -4.48
CA LEU A 31 -10.95 -0.98 -3.62
C LEU A 31 -9.54 -1.16 -4.19
N ILE A 32 -8.83 -0.05 -4.40
CA ILE A 32 -7.38 -0.09 -4.63
C ILE A 32 -6.69 -0.16 -3.27
N ALA A 33 -6.17 -1.34 -2.92
CA ALA A 33 -5.58 -1.63 -1.62
C ALA A 33 -4.13 -2.14 -1.73
N PRO A 34 -3.30 -1.94 -0.70
CA PRO A 34 -2.12 -2.77 -0.47
C PRO A 34 -2.50 -4.25 -0.44
N GLU A 35 -1.63 -5.12 -0.97
CA GLU A 35 -1.87 -6.57 -1.06
C GLU A 35 -2.21 -7.20 0.31
N ASN A 36 -1.52 -6.75 1.37
CA ASN A 36 -1.75 -7.23 2.73
C ASN A 36 -3.14 -6.85 3.26
N GLU A 37 -3.67 -5.68 2.91
CA GLU A 37 -5.02 -5.24 3.30
C GLU A 37 -6.09 -6.01 2.51
N ALA A 38 -5.88 -6.24 1.21
CA ALA A 38 -6.79 -7.01 0.38
C ALA A 38 -6.90 -8.46 0.86
N ALA A 39 -5.76 -9.10 1.16
CA ALA A 39 -5.72 -10.45 1.70
C ALA A 39 -6.35 -10.54 3.10
N LEU A 40 -6.10 -9.54 3.97
CA LEU A 40 -6.73 -9.48 5.29
C LEU A 40 -8.26 -9.30 5.18
N ALA A 41 -8.74 -8.45 4.28
CA ALA A 41 -10.16 -8.25 4.04
C ALA A 41 -10.84 -9.53 3.56
N ALA A 42 -10.25 -10.20 2.57
CA ALA A 42 -10.75 -11.49 2.05
C ALA A 42 -10.81 -12.57 3.15
N LYS A 43 -9.78 -12.66 4.01
CA LYS A 43 -9.76 -13.59 5.14
C LYS A 43 -10.84 -13.29 6.18
N THR A 44 -10.97 -12.01 6.56
CA THR A 44 -11.79 -11.61 7.72
C THR A 44 -13.29 -11.66 7.43
N LEU A 45 -13.69 -11.42 6.19
CA LEU A 45 -15.09 -11.24 5.79
C LEU A 45 -15.65 -12.45 5.03
N GLY A 46 -14.85 -13.52 4.95
CA GLY A 46 -15.17 -14.76 4.24
C GLY A 46 -14.79 -14.69 2.77
N GLU A 47 -14.23 -15.80 2.27
CA GLU A 47 -13.69 -15.97 0.91
C GLU A 47 -14.73 -15.72 -0.21
N ASN A 48 -16.02 -15.64 0.13
CA ASN A 48 -17.11 -15.47 -0.82
C ASN A 48 -17.64 -14.03 -0.92
N SER A 49 -17.13 -13.10 -0.09
CA SER A 49 -17.63 -11.72 -0.06
C SER A 49 -16.88 -10.80 -1.01
N PHE A 50 -15.58 -11.05 -1.22
CA PHE A 50 -14.71 -10.21 -2.05
C PHE A 50 -13.71 -11.06 -2.82
N GLU A 51 -13.44 -10.67 -4.07
CA GLU A 51 -12.39 -11.25 -4.90
C GLU A 51 -11.15 -10.35 -4.87
N VAL A 52 -9.97 -10.94 -4.65
CA VAL A 52 -8.69 -10.24 -4.79
C VAL A 52 -8.25 -10.31 -6.25
N VAL A 53 -8.28 -9.17 -6.94
CA VAL A 53 -7.88 -9.06 -8.35
C VAL A 53 -6.47 -8.48 -8.44
N TYR A 54 -5.53 -9.27 -8.98
CA TYR A 54 -4.19 -8.80 -9.32
C TYR A 54 -4.19 -8.18 -10.73
N PRO A 55 -3.81 -6.90 -10.89
CA PRO A 55 -3.77 -6.26 -12.21
C PRO A 55 -2.62 -6.82 -13.06
N SER A 56 -2.66 -6.58 -14.37
CA SER A 56 -1.60 -7.01 -15.29
C SER A 56 -0.24 -6.37 -15.03
N ILE A 57 -0.23 -5.22 -14.34
CA ILE A 57 0.96 -4.51 -13.87
C ILE A 57 0.64 -3.74 -12.59
N THR A 58 1.57 -3.71 -11.63
CA THR A 58 1.47 -2.93 -10.40
C THR A 58 2.77 -2.19 -10.07
N ALA A 59 2.72 -1.29 -9.08
CA ALA A 59 3.90 -0.62 -8.55
C ALA A 59 4.57 -1.49 -7.47
N TYR A 60 5.89 -1.64 -7.53
CA TYR A 60 6.65 -2.19 -6.42
C TYR A 60 6.76 -1.15 -5.30
N THR A 61 6.19 -1.45 -4.13
CA THR A 61 6.15 -0.57 -2.97
C THR A 61 6.79 -1.24 -1.76
N PRO A 62 8.12 -1.12 -1.58
CA PRO A 62 8.79 -1.66 -0.41
C PRO A 62 8.36 -0.91 0.86
N ILE A 63 8.24 -1.64 1.97
CA ILE A 63 7.98 -1.06 3.29
C ILE A 63 9.33 -0.71 3.91
N TYR A 64 9.58 0.58 4.11
CA TYR A 64 10.79 1.05 4.75
C TYR A 64 10.62 1.15 6.25
N VAL A 65 11.67 0.76 6.97
CA VAL A 65 11.82 0.95 8.41
C VAL A 65 13.11 1.70 8.67
N ALA A 66 13.11 2.55 9.69
CA ALA A 66 14.28 3.34 10.06
C ALA A 66 14.28 3.62 11.56
N GLU A 67 15.48 3.74 12.11
CA GLU A 67 15.68 4.24 13.46
C GLU A 67 15.58 5.77 13.48
N VAL A 68 15.00 6.33 14.53
CA VAL A 68 15.02 7.77 14.80
C VAL A 68 16.17 8.07 15.77
N ASN A 69 17.38 8.20 15.22
CA ASN A 69 18.63 8.26 15.99
C ASN A 69 18.61 9.28 17.15
N LYS A 70 18.03 10.46 16.95
CA LYS A 70 17.98 11.50 18.00
C LYS A 70 17.21 11.03 19.24
N ASN A 71 16.11 10.30 19.04
CA ASN A 71 15.27 9.82 20.13
C ASN A 71 15.96 8.66 20.85
N THR A 72 16.44 7.68 20.10
CA THR A 72 17.10 6.49 20.67
C THR A 72 18.42 6.81 21.38
N GLN A 73 19.15 7.83 20.91
CA GLN A 73 20.33 8.34 21.63
C GLN A 73 19.95 9.03 22.94
N THR A 74 18.87 9.82 22.95
CA THR A 74 18.38 10.50 24.16
C THR A 74 17.93 9.50 25.21
N ASP A 75 17.23 8.44 24.79
CA ASP A 75 16.64 7.44 25.69
C ASP A 75 17.61 6.27 25.99
N GLY A 76 18.80 6.24 25.41
CA GLY A 76 19.76 5.15 25.56
C GLY A 76 19.30 3.82 24.92
N LEU A 77 18.40 3.89 23.93
CA LEU A 77 17.75 2.74 23.29
C LEU A 77 18.34 2.36 21.93
N HIS A 78 19.47 2.96 21.53
CA HIS A 78 20.06 2.73 20.20
C HIS A 78 20.26 1.23 19.89
N GLN A 79 20.94 0.50 20.78
CA GLN A 79 21.20 -0.92 20.56
C GLN A 79 19.90 -1.73 20.46
N LEU A 80 18.95 -1.49 21.36
CA LEU A 80 17.65 -2.18 21.34
C LEU A 80 16.88 -1.90 20.05
N SER A 81 16.87 -0.65 19.58
CA SER A 81 16.21 -0.29 18.33
C SER A 81 16.89 -0.93 17.12
N HIS A 82 18.23 -0.95 17.10
CA HIS A 82 18.99 -1.59 16.03
C HIS A 82 18.73 -3.10 15.99
N ASP A 83 18.72 -3.77 17.14
CA ASP A 83 18.46 -5.20 17.25
C ASP A 83 17.03 -5.54 16.81
N TYR A 84 16.04 -4.73 17.25
CA TYR A 84 14.65 -4.88 16.83
C TYR A 84 14.49 -4.78 15.31
N LEU A 85 15.05 -3.73 14.69
CA LEU A 85 14.96 -3.54 13.25
C LEU A 85 15.68 -4.68 12.51
N SER A 86 16.88 -5.05 12.93
CA SER A 86 17.64 -6.15 12.31
C SER A 86 16.90 -7.48 12.41
N TYR A 87 16.20 -7.73 13.52
CA TYR A 87 15.42 -8.95 13.72
C TYR A 87 14.25 -9.08 12.73
N LEU A 88 13.76 -8.00 12.12
CA LEU A 88 12.73 -8.06 11.07
C LEU A 88 13.18 -8.91 9.86
N TRP A 89 14.48 -9.08 9.64
CA TRP A 89 15.05 -9.94 8.60
C TRP A 89 15.42 -11.35 9.08
N SER A 90 15.14 -11.69 10.35
CA SER A 90 15.27 -13.07 10.82
C SER A 90 14.28 -13.99 10.10
N PRO A 91 14.58 -15.29 9.93
CA PRO A 91 13.64 -16.24 9.35
C PRO A 91 12.27 -16.23 10.05
N GLN A 92 12.26 -16.14 11.38
CA GLN A 92 11.05 -16.13 12.20
C GLN A 92 10.18 -14.89 11.91
N ALA A 93 10.79 -13.70 11.84
CA ALA A 93 10.06 -12.48 11.52
C ALA A 93 9.56 -12.48 10.07
N GLN A 94 10.32 -13.04 9.14
CA GLN A 94 9.92 -13.17 7.73
C GLN A 94 8.77 -14.19 7.55
N GLU A 95 8.75 -15.28 8.32
CA GLU A 95 7.61 -16.21 8.38
C GLU A 95 6.36 -15.51 8.93
N LEU A 96 6.51 -14.74 10.02
CA LEU A 96 5.42 -13.95 10.58
C LEU A 96 4.90 -12.89 9.60
N ALA A 97 5.79 -12.23 8.86
CA ALA A 97 5.41 -11.27 7.83
C ALA A 97 4.52 -11.92 6.76
N ALA A 98 4.91 -13.11 6.28
CA ALA A 98 4.13 -13.85 5.30
C ALA A 98 2.76 -14.32 5.85
N GLN A 99 2.69 -14.75 7.11
CA GLN A 99 1.43 -15.07 7.80
C GLN A 99 0.47 -13.87 7.90
N ASN A 100 1.03 -12.66 7.90
CA ASN A 100 0.31 -11.39 7.90
C ASN A 100 0.26 -10.74 6.51
N TYR A 101 0.44 -11.54 5.45
CA TYR A 101 0.27 -11.13 4.05
C TYR A 101 1.26 -10.07 3.54
N PHE A 102 2.41 -9.94 4.18
CA PHE A 102 3.52 -9.18 3.64
C PHE A 102 4.45 -10.11 2.86
N ARG A 103 4.83 -9.72 1.63
CA ARG A 103 5.80 -10.48 0.83
C ARG A 103 7.16 -10.52 1.56
N PRO A 104 7.65 -11.70 1.98
CA PRO A 104 8.97 -11.81 2.60
C PRO A 104 10.07 -11.61 1.56
N THR A 105 11.28 -11.34 2.03
CA THR A 105 12.50 -11.18 1.22
C THR A 105 13.42 -12.41 1.26
N ASP A 106 13.25 -13.26 2.28
CA ASP A 106 13.96 -14.53 2.38
C ASP A 106 13.51 -15.51 1.28
N LYS A 107 14.45 -15.94 0.43
CA LYS A 107 14.18 -16.81 -0.72
C LYS A 107 13.57 -18.17 -0.34
N LYS A 108 13.95 -18.74 0.81
CA LYS A 108 13.42 -20.03 1.28
C LYS A 108 11.97 -19.90 1.73
N ILE A 109 11.62 -18.75 2.31
CA ILE A 109 10.25 -18.47 2.76
C ILE A 109 9.37 -18.13 1.55
N ILE A 110 9.85 -17.30 0.61
CA ILE A 110 9.15 -17.01 -0.65
C ILE A 110 8.75 -18.30 -1.38
N ALA A 111 9.67 -19.27 -1.49
CA ALA A 111 9.39 -20.54 -2.16
C ALA A 111 8.25 -21.35 -1.50
N LYS A 112 7.95 -21.11 -0.22
CA LYS A 112 6.85 -21.75 0.52
C LYS A 112 5.54 -20.96 0.47
N THR A 113 5.57 -19.69 0.06
CA THR A 113 4.42 -18.77 0.13
C THR A 113 3.89 -18.34 -1.23
N THR A 114 4.26 -19.04 -2.30
CA THR A 114 3.79 -18.77 -3.67
C THR A 114 2.27 -18.86 -3.82
N ALA A 115 1.61 -19.70 -3.02
CA ALA A 115 0.15 -19.77 -2.98
C ALA A 115 -0.51 -18.53 -2.35
N LEU A 116 0.20 -17.82 -1.47
CA LEU A 116 -0.28 -16.56 -0.86
C LEU A 116 0.00 -15.35 -1.76
N PHE A 117 1.08 -15.42 -2.54
CA PHE A 117 1.58 -14.31 -3.33
C PHE A 117 1.74 -14.72 -4.80
N PRO A 118 0.67 -14.60 -5.60
CA PRO A 118 0.75 -14.81 -7.04
C PRO A 118 1.83 -13.94 -7.69
N GLU A 119 2.41 -14.43 -8.77
CA GLU A 119 3.31 -13.62 -9.59
C GLU A 119 2.52 -12.49 -10.27
N VAL A 120 3.08 -11.29 -10.24
CA VAL A 120 2.49 -10.09 -10.86
C VAL A 120 3.63 -9.25 -11.44
N ASN A 121 3.42 -8.71 -12.65
CA ASN A 121 4.39 -7.80 -13.22
C ASN A 121 4.43 -6.52 -12.39
N GLN A 122 5.62 -6.09 -11.99
CA GLN A 122 5.80 -4.89 -11.19
C GLN A 122 6.87 -3.99 -11.80
N PHE A 123 6.70 -2.68 -11.61
CA PHE A 123 7.73 -1.70 -11.93
C PHE A 123 8.21 -1.01 -10.65
N ASP A 124 9.50 -0.68 -10.61
CA ASP A 124 10.07 0.13 -9.55
C ASP A 124 9.69 1.61 -9.77
N VAL A 125 9.04 2.20 -8.77
CA VAL A 125 8.54 3.58 -8.81
C VAL A 125 9.69 4.57 -9.01
N ASN A 126 10.80 4.37 -8.31
CA ASN A 126 11.95 5.27 -8.34
C ASN A 126 12.71 5.17 -9.66
N GLN A 127 12.86 3.97 -10.22
CA GLN A 127 13.44 3.79 -11.56
C GLN A 127 12.56 4.41 -12.65
N ARG A 128 11.24 4.37 -12.48
CA ARG A 128 10.29 4.87 -13.50
C ARG A 128 10.08 6.37 -13.44
N PHE A 129 10.04 6.95 -12.24
CA PHE A 129 9.59 8.32 -12.02
C PHE A 129 10.61 9.24 -11.32
N GLY A 130 11.75 8.70 -10.87
CA GLY A 130 12.82 9.46 -10.22
C GLY A 130 12.74 9.42 -8.68
N SER A 131 13.35 10.42 -8.03
CA SER A 131 13.34 10.50 -6.56
C SER A 131 11.94 10.76 -6.01
N TRP A 132 11.70 10.38 -4.75
CA TRP A 132 10.46 10.71 -4.05
C TRP A 132 10.22 12.22 -3.95
N GLU A 133 11.28 13.01 -3.88
CA GLU A 133 11.19 14.47 -3.99
C GLU A 133 10.57 14.89 -5.33
N ALA A 134 11.11 14.42 -6.45
CA ALA A 134 10.59 14.74 -7.77
C ALA A 134 9.14 14.24 -7.97
N ILE A 135 8.83 13.04 -7.47
CA ILE A 135 7.48 12.47 -7.50
C ILE A 135 6.51 13.35 -6.71
N ASN A 136 6.85 13.69 -5.46
CA ASN A 136 6.01 14.51 -4.61
C ASN A 136 5.80 15.91 -5.20
N THR A 137 6.86 16.59 -5.63
CA THR A 137 6.78 17.92 -6.26
C THR A 137 5.90 17.91 -7.50
N LYS A 138 5.95 16.86 -8.30
CA LYS A 138 5.14 16.78 -9.52
C LYS A 138 3.68 16.43 -9.23
N HIS A 139 3.45 15.48 -8.33
CA HIS A 139 2.16 14.83 -8.18
C HIS A 139 1.34 15.30 -6.97
N PHE A 140 1.98 15.51 -5.82
CA PHE A 140 1.31 15.49 -4.51
C PHE A 140 1.49 16.74 -3.64
N VAL A 141 2.33 17.70 -4.03
CA VAL A 141 2.33 19.03 -3.38
C VAL A 141 1.00 19.74 -3.60
N ASP A 142 0.70 20.73 -2.75
CA ASP A 142 -0.46 21.60 -2.91
C ASP A 142 -0.53 22.20 -4.31
N ASN A 143 -1.71 22.12 -4.94
CA ASN A 143 -1.95 22.51 -6.33
C ASN A 143 -1.14 21.70 -7.37
N GLY A 144 -0.58 20.56 -6.96
CA GLY A 144 0.13 19.60 -7.78
C GLY A 144 -0.79 18.91 -8.79
N LEU A 145 -0.24 17.93 -9.52
CA LEU A 145 -1.01 17.27 -10.58
C LEU A 145 -2.25 16.55 -10.05
N PHE A 146 -2.18 15.90 -8.90
CA PHE A 146 -3.31 15.19 -8.30
C PHE A 146 -4.48 16.16 -8.02
N ASP A 147 -4.23 17.26 -7.30
CA ASP A 147 -5.25 18.25 -6.95
C ASP A 147 -5.96 18.80 -8.19
N ARG A 148 -5.19 19.21 -9.20
CA ARG A 148 -5.74 19.75 -10.44
C ARG A 148 -6.63 18.74 -11.16
N LEU A 149 -6.20 17.47 -11.22
CA LEU A 149 -6.98 16.41 -11.86
C LEU A 149 -8.22 16.04 -11.04
N TYR A 150 -8.10 15.97 -9.71
CA TYR A 150 -9.20 15.62 -8.82
C TYR A 150 -10.29 16.70 -8.86
N ILE A 151 -9.92 17.98 -8.72
CA ILE A 151 -10.86 19.11 -8.82
C ILE A 151 -11.53 19.12 -10.20
N SER A 152 -10.77 18.89 -11.27
CA SER A 152 -11.32 18.82 -12.63
C SER A 152 -12.31 17.67 -12.80
N ALA A 153 -12.00 16.49 -12.25
CA ALA A 153 -12.89 15.34 -12.27
C ALA A 153 -14.23 15.64 -11.56
N GLN A 154 -14.16 16.17 -10.33
CA GLN A 154 -15.34 16.49 -9.54
C GLN A 154 -16.22 17.60 -10.15
N ARG A 155 -15.62 18.56 -10.87
CA ARG A 155 -16.38 19.59 -11.61
C ARG A 155 -17.13 19.00 -12.80
N ALA A 156 -16.48 18.12 -13.57
CA ALA A 156 -17.09 17.51 -14.75
C ALA A 156 -18.30 16.63 -14.39
N ASP A 157 -18.30 15.97 -13.23
CA ASP A 157 -19.43 15.17 -12.78
C ASP A 157 -20.63 16.01 -12.33
N LYS A 158 -20.40 17.24 -11.85
CA LYS A 158 -21.48 18.18 -11.52
C LYS A 158 -22.14 18.82 -12.74
N VAL A 159 -21.46 18.85 -13.89
CA VAL A 159 -22.01 19.43 -15.14
C VAL A 159 -22.84 18.40 -15.91
N ASN A 160 -22.60 17.10 -15.70
CA ASN A 160 -23.30 16.01 -16.38
C ASN A 160 -24.44 15.38 -15.54
N LYS A 161 -24.72 15.92 -14.36
CA LYS A 161 -25.90 15.62 -13.54
C LYS A 161 -26.88 16.78 -13.63
#